data_AF-A0AAU7EAW9-F1
#
_entry.id   AF-A0AAU7EAW9-F1
#
_cell.length_a   1.000
_cell.length_b   1.000
_cell.length_c   1.000
_cell.angle_alpha   90.00
_cell.angle_beta   90.00
_cell.angle_gamma   90.00
#
_symmetry.space_group_name_H-M   'P 1'
#
loop_
_entity.id
_entity.type
_entity.pdbx_description
1 polymer ?
#
loop_
_entity_poly.entity_id
_entity_poly.type
_entity_poly.pdbx_seq_one_letter_code
_entity_poly.pdbx_strand_id
1 'polypeptide(L)'
;MRKIVLQILCFSFIFMAIFAITRFFMLSNLVGKNSLMTYIYGLGHDMRTLSVAFLPLFLCGFLSYFNFALTKSKFAMTGGGNR
;
A
#
# COMPACT_ATOMS: atom_id res chain seq x y z
N MET A 1 1.13 -14.28 8.60
CA MET A 1 0.35 -13.12 8.13
C MET A 1 1.09 -11.77 8.20
N ARG A 2 1.76 -11.39 9.31
CA ARG A 2 2.58 -10.15 9.36
C ARG A 2 3.56 -10.00 8.19
N LYS A 3 4.19 -11.11 7.76
CA LYS A 3 5.10 -11.14 6.61
C LYS A 3 4.43 -10.73 5.28
N ILE A 4 3.19 -11.14 5.03
CA ILE A 4 2.44 -10.84 3.79
C ILE A 4 2.02 -9.38 3.76
N VAL A 5 1.50 -8.85 4.88
CA VAL A 5 1.14 -7.42 4.98
C VAL A 5 2.38 -6.54 4.80
N LEU A 6 3.51 -6.93 5.41
CA LEU A 6 4.78 -6.24 5.22
C LEU A 6 5.27 -6.30 3.76
N GLN A 7 5.09 -7.45 3.10
CA GLN A 7 5.43 -7.61 1.67
C GLN A 7 4.61 -6.69 0.78
N ILE A 8 3.30 -6.59 1.03
CA ILE A 8 2.40 -5.69 0.28
C ILE A 8 2.81 -4.23 0.50
N LEU A 9 3.18 -3.85 1.74
CA LEU A 9 3.71 -2.52 2.05
C LEU A 9 5.03 -2.22 1.34
N CYS A 10 6.00 -3.14 1.42
CA CYS A 10 7.29 -2.97 0.75
C CYS A 10 7.12 -2.90 -0.77
N PHE A 11 6.28 -3.76 -1.35
CA PHE A 11 6.03 -3.75 -2.79
C PHE A 11 5.39 -2.44 -3.25
N SER A 12 4.36 -1.96 -2.55
CA SER A 12 3.71 -0.69 -2.88
C SER A 12 4.63 0.52 -2.70
N PHE A 13 5.50 0.51 -1.68
CA PHE A 13 6.51 1.56 -1.51
C PHE A 13 7.55 1.58 -2.63
N ILE A 14 8.12 0.42 -2.99
CA ILE A 14 9.12 0.32 -4.07
C ILE A 14 8.49 0.73 -5.41
N PHE A 15 7.27 0.26 -5.68
CA PHE A 15 6.54 0.61 -6.89
C PHE A 15 6.33 2.13 -7.01
N MET A 16 5.91 2.77 -5.91
CA MET A 16 5.74 4.22 -5.84
C MET A 16 7.04 5.00 -6.04
N ALA A 17 8.15 4.52 -5.46
CA ALA A 17 9.45 5.16 -5.61
C ALA A 17 9.94 5.09 -7.07
N ILE A 18 9.86 3.91 -7.71
CA ILE A 18 10.25 3.75 -9.11
C ILE A 18 9.41 4.65 -10.00
N PHE A 19 8.09 4.63 -9.82
CA PHE A 19 7.16 5.42 -10.60
C PHE A 19 7.41 6.94 -10.49
N ALA A 20 7.66 7.44 -9.27
CA ALA A 20 8.00 8.84 -9.04
C ALA A 20 9.31 9.25 -9.72
N ILE A 21 10.32 8.37 -9.71
CA ILE A 21 11.61 8.58 -10.39
C ILE A 21 11.41 8.61 -11.90
N THR A 22 10.69 7.63 -12.47
CA THR A 22 10.43 7.58 -13.93
C THR A 22 9.72 8.85 -14.39
N ARG A 23 8.74 9.31 -13.62
CA ARG A 23 8.01 10.54 -13.93
C ARG A 23 8.87 11.80 -13.81
N PHE A 24 9.74 11.86 -12.79
CA PHE A 24 10.70 12.96 -12.63
C PHE A 24 11.66 13.07 -13.82
N PHE A 25 12.19 11.93 -14.28
CA PHE A 25 13.04 11.87 -15.48
C PHE A 25 12.29 12.31 -16.74
N MET A 26 11.05 11.87 -16.91
CA MET A 26 10.24 12.25 -18.08
C MET A 26 9.96 13.76 -18.09
N LEU A 27 9.60 14.34 -16.94
CA LEU A 27 9.28 15.77 -16.84
C LEU A 27 10.52 16.66 -16.98
N SER A 28 11.67 16.20 -16.46
CA SER A 28 12.96 16.89 -16.60
C SER A 28 13.44 16.93 -18.05
N ASN A 29 13.05 15.93 -18.86
CA ASN A 29 13.37 15.89 -20.29
C ASN A 29 12.36 16.65 -21.18
N LEU A 30 11.12 16.87 -20.73
CA LEU A 30 10.05 17.45 -21.55
C LEU A 30 9.78 18.96 -21.36
N VAL A 31 10.01 19.57 -20.18
CA VAL A 31 9.43 20.91 -19.90
C VAL A 31 10.42 21.88 -19.24
N GLY A 32 10.67 23.00 -19.91
CA GLY A 32 11.44 24.13 -19.40
C GLY A 32 10.73 24.92 -18.31
N LYS A 33 11.47 25.16 -17.20
CA LYS A 33 11.31 26.14 -16.09
C LYS A 33 9.96 26.30 -15.35
N ASN A 34 8.80 25.97 -15.91
CA ASN A 34 7.47 26.07 -15.27
C ASN A 34 6.84 24.70 -14.94
N SER A 35 7.65 23.64 -14.86
CA SER A 35 7.20 22.24 -14.79
C SER A 35 6.85 21.73 -13.39
N LEU A 36 7.24 22.45 -12.33
CA LEU A 36 7.12 21.98 -10.94
C LEU A 36 5.65 21.83 -10.49
N MET A 37 4.78 22.73 -10.92
CA MET A 37 3.36 22.69 -10.56
C MET A 37 2.65 21.51 -11.25
N THR A 38 2.96 21.28 -12.53
CA THR A 38 2.49 20.12 -13.30
C THR A 38 3.04 18.80 -12.74
N TYR A 39 4.27 18.81 -12.23
CA TYR A 39 4.86 17.67 -11.52
C TYR A 39 4.05 17.31 -10.28
N ILE A 40 3.82 18.27 -9.39
CA ILE A 40 3.13 18.04 -8.11
C ILE A 40 1.67 17.63 -8.35
N TYR A 41 0.98 18.30 -9.29
CA TYR A 41 -0.41 17.98 -9.62
C TYR A 41 -0.53 16.58 -10.21
N GLY A 42 0.40 16.24 -11.11
CA GLY A 42 0.53 14.90 -11.65
C GLY A 42 0.80 13.86 -10.57
N LEU A 43 1.81 14.10 -9.73
CA LEU A 43 2.23 13.20 -8.66
C LEU A 43 1.08 12.95 -7.68
N GLY A 44 0.32 14.00 -7.34
CA GLY A 44 -0.87 13.90 -6.51
C GLY A 44 -1.99 13.08 -7.15
N HIS A 45 -2.20 13.24 -8.46
CA HIS A 45 -3.14 12.42 -9.20
C HIS A 45 -2.75 10.93 -9.16
N ASP A 46 -1.48 10.61 -9.43
CA ASP A 46 -1.01 9.21 -9.44
C ASP A 46 -0.97 8.59 -8.05
N MET A 47 -0.65 9.37 -7.01
CA MET A 47 -0.75 8.94 -5.62
C MET A 47 -2.19 8.56 -5.28
N ARG A 48 -3.18 9.30 -5.80
CA ARG A 48 -4.60 8.97 -5.62
C ARG A 48 -4.97 7.70 -6.37
N THR A 49 -4.60 7.55 -7.65
CA THR A 49 -4.94 6.35 -8.44
C THR A 49 -4.29 5.09 -7.86
N LEU A 50 -3.02 5.19 -7.46
CA LEU A 50 -2.29 4.07 -6.86
C LEU A 50 -2.81 3.74 -5.47
N SER A 51 -3.15 4.75 -4.66
CA SER A 51 -3.83 4.53 -3.38
C SER A 51 -5.14 3.75 -3.57
N VAL A 52 -5.98 4.13 -4.54
CA VAL A 52 -7.23 3.41 -4.84
C VAL A 52 -6.98 1.98 -5.33
N ALA A 53 -5.95 1.77 -6.16
CA ALA A 53 -5.60 0.43 -6.66
C ALA A 53 -5.10 -0.52 -5.55
N PHE A 54 -4.34 0.00 -4.58
CA PHE A 54 -3.82 -0.80 -3.47
C PHE A 54 -4.81 -0.92 -2.29
N LEU A 55 -5.79 -0.03 -2.18
CA LEU A 55 -6.81 -0.04 -1.13
C LEU A 55 -7.52 -1.39 -0.95
N PRO A 56 -8.03 -2.08 -2.00
CA PRO A 56 -8.66 -3.39 -1.85
C PRO A 56 -7.69 -4.47 -1.38
N LEU A 57 -6.41 -4.41 -1.78
CA LEU A 57 -5.38 -5.33 -1.30
C LEU A 57 -5.09 -5.11 0.20
N PHE A 58 -5.02 -3.84 0.62
CA PHE A 58 -4.87 -3.49 2.04
C PHE A 58 -6.09 -3.91 2.86
N LEU A 59 -7.31 -3.65 2.38
CA LEU A 59 -8.53 -4.09 3.05
C LEU A 59 -8.59 -5.61 3.17
N CYS A 60 -8.27 -6.35 2.11
CA CYS A 60 -8.25 -7.80 2.12
C CYS A 60 -7.23 -8.35 3.13
N GLY A 61 -6.02 -7.80 3.15
CA GLY A 61 -5.00 -8.15 4.14
C GLY A 61 -5.43 -7.83 5.58
N PHE A 62 -6.08 -6.68 5.78
CA PHE A 62 -6.57 -6.24 7.09
C PHE A 62 -7.74 -7.09 7.60
N LEU A 63 -8.74 -7.34 6.75
CA LEU A 63 -9.88 -8.22 7.03
C LEU A 63 -9.42 -9.64 7.37
N SER A 64 -8.47 -10.19 6.62
CA SER A 64 -7.89 -11.50 6.90
C SER A 64 -7.14 -11.53 8.24
N TYR A 65 -6.37 -10.48 8.55
CA TYR A 65 -5.69 -10.36 9.85
C TYR A 65 -6.68 -10.26 11.01
N PHE A 66 -7.73 -9.44 10.88
CA PHE A 66 -8.75 -9.23 11.90
C PHE A 66 -9.57 -10.51 12.12
N ASN A 67 -9.96 -11.19 11.04
CA ASN A 67 -10.68 -12.46 11.13
C ASN A 67 -9.82 -13.56 11.79
N PHE A 68 -8.52 -13.63 11.47
CA PHE A 68 -7.58 -14.53 12.14
C PHE A 68 -7.41 -14.17 13.62
N ALA A 69 -7.31 -12.89 13.98
CA ALA A 69 -7.19 -12.44 15.36
C ALA A 69 -8.43 -12.77 16.21
N LEU A 70 -9.64 -12.52 15.67
CA LEU A 70 -10.91 -12.85 16.30
C LEU A 70 -11.09 -14.37 16.44
N THR A 71 -10.73 -15.14 15.41
CA THR A 71 -10.81 -16.61 15.46
C THR A 71 -9.81 -17.17 16.46
N LYS A 72 -8.59 -16.63 16.55
CA LYS A 72 -7.60 -17.03 17.55
C LYS A 72 -8.05 -16.73 18.98
N SER A 73 -8.72 -15.60 19.20
CA SER A 73 -9.36 -15.25 20.48
C SER A 73 -10.47 -16.23 20.85
N LYS A 74 -11.34 -16.62 19.89
CA LYS A 74 -12.34 -17.66 20.11
C LYS A 74 -11.72 -19.00 20.50
N PHE A 75 -10.72 -19.49 19.76
CA PHE A 75 -10.05 -20.75 20.09
C PHE A 75 -9.29 -20.72 21.43
N ALA A 76 -8.75 -19.57 21.84
CA ALA A 76 -8.14 -19.42 23.17
C ALA A 76 -9.18 -19.45 24.31
N MET A 77 -10.43 -19.02 24.07
CA MET A 77 -11.52 -19.11 25.06
C MET A 77 -12.18 -20.49 25.10
N THR A 78 -12.23 -21.25 23.99
CA THR A 78 -12.79 -22.62 23.97
C THR A 78 -11.77 -23.72 24.29
N GLY A 79 -10.46 -23.40 24.31
CA GLY A 79 -9.36 -24.33 24.60
C GLY A 79 -8.96 -24.46 26.08
N GLY A 80 -9.71 -23.83 27.00
CA GLY A 80 -9.52 -23.93 28.45
C GLY A 80 -10.28 -25.09 29.09
N GLY A 81 -10.36 -26.24 28.42
CA GLY A 81 -11.00 -27.45 28.93
C GLY A 81 -9.95 -28.54 29.20
N ASN A 82 -9.62 -28.72 30.49
CA ASN A 82 -8.92 -29.85 31.11
C ASN A 82 -7.68 -30.43 30.39
N ARG A 83 -6.49 -30.01 30.83
CA ARG A 83 -5.42 -30.90 31.30
C ARG A 83 -4.69 -30.27 32.47
#